data_AF-A0A9W4DBE2-F1
#
_entry.id   AF-A0A9W4DBE2-F1
#
_cell.length_a   1.000
_cell.length_b   1.000
_cell.length_c   1.000
_cell.angle_alpha   90.00
_cell.angle_beta   90.00
_cell.angle_gamma   90.00
#
_symmetry.space_group_name_H-M   'P 1'
#
loop_
_entity.id
_entity.type
_entity.pdbx_description
1 polymer ?
#
loop_
_entity_poly.entity_id
_entity_poly.type
_entity_poly.pdbx_seq_one_letter_code
_entity_poly.pdbx_strand_id
1 'polypeptide(L)'
;MKVESEQVLFEVSANLPRIKIYSGALFTVKIEGYMVQVGGICQRDDLTAIPPTPILPPSPGSKEIRCPAGSQLIEAMQFVDEND
;
A
#
# COMPACT_ATOMS: atom_id res chain seq x y z
N MET A 1 -14.52 -15.43 9.42
CA MET A 1 -13.26 -14.94 10.02
C MET A 1 -13.12 -13.48 9.61
N LYS A 2 -13.37 -12.52 10.52
CA LYS A 2 -13.26 -11.08 10.24
C LYS A 2 -11.80 -10.68 10.44
N VAL A 3 -11.16 -10.18 9.41
CA VAL A 3 -9.83 -9.57 9.50
C VAL A 3 -10.07 -8.12 9.92
N GLU A 4 -9.82 -7.78 11.19
CA GLU A 4 -9.71 -6.38 11.64
C GLU A 4 -8.37 -5.86 11.16
N SER A 5 -8.36 -5.21 9.99
CA SER A 5 -7.20 -4.49 9.48
C SER A 5 -7.37 -3.03 9.86
N GLU A 6 -6.53 -2.51 10.75
CA GLU A 6 -6.40 -1.06 10.96
C GLU A 6 -5.72 -0.47 9.72
N GLN A 7 -6.52 0.06 8.79
CA GLN A 7 -6.01 0.67 7.55
C GLN A 7 -5.88 2.17 7.74
N VAL A 8 -4.65 2.69 7.62
CA VAL A 8 -4.39 4.13 7.55
C VAL A 8 -4.18 4.50 6.09
N LEU A 9 -5.17 5.18 5.50
CA LEU A 9 -5.12 5.72 4.14
C LEU A 9 -4.73 7.20 4.20
N PHE A 10 -3.73 7.61 3.43
CA PHE A 10 -3.40 9.03 3.25
C PHE A 10 -3.27 9.37 1.76
N GLU A 11 -3.89 10.48 1.37
CA GLU A 11 -3.87 11.01 0.01
C GLU A 11 -3.13 12.36 -0.01
N VAL A 12 -2.16 12.53 -0.92
CA VAL A 12 -1.44 13.79 -1.11
C VAL A 12 -1.54 14.19 -2.58
N SER A 13 -1.91 15.44 -2.86
CA SER A 13 -1.98 15.98 -4.22
C SER A 13 -1.14 17.25 -4.37
N ALA A 14 -0.33 17.33 -5.43
CA ALA A 14 0.44 18.52 -5.77
C ALA A 14 -0.43 19.56 -6.48
N ASN A 15 -0.14 20.85 -6.25
CA ASN A 15 -0.91 22.02 -6.72
C ASN A 15 -0.61 22.45 -8.18
N LEU A 16 0.02 21.57 -8.98
CA LEU A 16 0.40 21.78 -10.39
C LEU A 16 -0.24 20.65 -11.24
N PRO A 17 -0.43 20.81 -12.57
CA PRO A 17 -1.06 19.77 -13.39
C PRO A 17 -0.34 18.45 -13.15
N ARG A 18 -1.07 17.52 -12.55
CA ARG A 18 -0.56 16.39 -11.76
C ARG A 18 0.17 15.43 -12.67
N ILE A 19 1.50 15.50 -12.73
CA ILE A 19 2.29 14.57 -13.57
C ILE A 19 2.26 13.17 -12.96
N LYS A 20 2.14 13.07 -11.62
CA LYS A 20 2.23 11.83 -10.86
C LYS A 20 1.25 11.79 -9.69
N ILE A 21 0.62 10.64 -9.50
CA ILE A 21 -0.24 10.32 -8.36
C ILE A 21 0.46 9.24 -7.54
N TYR A 22 0.39 9.35 -6.22
CA TYR A 22 0.94 8.36 -5.29
C TYR A 22 -0.17 7.78 -4.41
N SER A 23 -0.11 6.47 -4.19
CA SER A 23 -0.92 5.75 -3.21
C SER A 23 0.00 5.03 -2.24
N GLY A 24 -0.27 5.14 -0.94
CA GLY A 24 0.44 4.40 0.09
C GLY A 24 -0.52 3.53 0.89
N ALA A 25 -0.07 2.35 1.29
CA ALA A 25 -0.81 1.49 2.20
C ALA A 25 0.14 0.70 3.10
N LEU A 26 -0.32 0.45 4.32
CA LEU A 26 0.32 -0.40 5.31
C LEU A 26 -0.70 -1.45 5.74
N PHE A 27 -0.27 -2.71 5.78
CA PHE A 27 -1.08 -3.86 6.15
C PHE A 27 -0.38 -4.66 7.22
N THR A 28 -1.12 -5.08 8.23
CA THR A 28 -0.65 -6.11 9.17
C THR A 28 -1.13 -7.46 8.70
N VAL A 29 -0.18 -8.35 8.36
CA VAL A 29 -0.46 -9.68 7.82
C VAL A 29 0.07 -10.76 8.76
N LYS A 30 -0.63 -11.89 8.83
CA LYS A 30 -0.18 -13.06 9.59
C LYS A 30 0.53 -14.04 8.66
N ILE A 31 1.80 -14.33 8.95
CA ILE A 31 2.64 -15.25 8.16
C ILE A 31 3.28 -16.24 9.13
N GLU A 32 3.04 -17.53 8.91
CA GLU A 32 3.62 -18.62 9.73
C GLU A 32 3.40 -18.45 11.25
N GLY A 33 2.32 -17.78 11.64
CA GLY A 33 1.99 -17.53 13.06
C GLY A 33 2.44 -16.16 13.58
N TYR A 34 3.32 -15.46 12.87
CA TYR A 34 3.84 -14.14 13.23
C TYR A 34 3.06 -13.02 12.56
N MET A 35 2.88 -11.91 13.28
CA MET A 35 2.35 -10.67 12.71
C MET A 35 3.50 -9.92 12.05
N VAL A 36 3.32 -9.51 10.81
CA VAL A 36 4.31 -8.76 10.03
C VAL A 36 3.60 -7.56 9.44
N GLN A 37 4.21 -6.37 9.53
CA GLN A 37 3.69 -5.20 8.84
C GLN A 37 4.37 -5.12 7.47
N VAL A 38 3.56 -5.00 6.43
CA VAL A 38 4.00 -4.86 5.04
C VAL A 38 3.32 -3.65 4.44
N GLY A 39 4.08 -2.84 3.73
CA GLY A 39 3.57 -1.63 3.11
C GLY A 39 4.25 -1.33 1.80
N GLY A 40 3.68 -0.42 1.04
CA GLY A 40 4.28 0.01 -0.20
C GLY A 40 3.68 1.29 -0.73
N ILE A 41 4.43 1.91 -1.63
CA ILE A 41 4.04 3.13 -2.33
C ILE A 41 3.95 2.80 -3.81
N CYS A 42 2.78 3.08 -4.38
CA CYS A 42 2.50 2.96 -5.80
C CYS A 42 2.50 4.34 -6.44
N GLN A 43 3.16 4.47 -7.58
CA GLN A 43 3.13 5.68 -8.41
C GLN A 43 2.35 5.39 -9.69
N ARG A 44 1.53 6.33 -10.14
CA ARG A 44 0.92 6.33 -11.47
C ARG A 44 1.20 7.66 -12.16
N ASP A 45 1.55 7.59 -13.43
CA ASP A 45 1.65 8.78 -14.28
C ASP A 45 0.24 9.06 -14.82
N ASP A 46 -0.51 9.94 -14.15
CA ASP A 46 -1.91 10.22 -14.47
C ASP A 46 -2.18 11.72 -14.37
N LEU A 47 -2.45 12.31 -15.54
CA LEU A 47 -2.77 13.72 -15.73
C LEU A 47 -4.27 14.01 -15.48
N THR A 48 -5.07 12.99 -15.15
CA THR A 48 -6.51 13.12 -14.94
C THR A 48 -6.86 13.41 -13.48
N ALA A 49 -8.03 14.02 -13.26
CA ALA A 49 -8.53 14.36 -11.92
C ALA A 49 -9.13 13.15 -11.16
N ILE A 50 -8.93 11.93 -11.64
CA ILE A 50 -9.52 10.72 -11.04
C ILE A 50 -8.70 10.36 -9.78
N PRO A 51 -9.35 10.14 -8.63
CA PRO A 51 -8.65 9.72 -7.42
C PRO A 51 -7.94 8.37 -7.65
N PRO A 52 -6.76 8.16 -7.02
CA PRO A 52 -6.07 6.88 -7.13
C PRO A 52 -6.94 5.74 -6.61
N THR A 53 -6.85 4.59 -7.28
CA THR A 53 -7.43 3.36 -6.75
C THR A 53 -6.65 2.94 -5.49
N PRO A 54 -7.30 2.50 -4.41
CA PRO A 54 -6.61 2.07 -3.20
C PRO A 54 -5.78 0.80 -3.45
N ILE A 55 -4.64 0.70 -2.76
CA ILE A 55 -3.84 -0.53 -2.73
C ILE A 55 -4.63 -1.59 -1.98
N LEU A 56 -4.67 -2.81 -2.52
CA LEU A 56 -5.36 -3.93 -1.89
C LEU A 56 -4.43 -4.67 -0.92
N PRO A 57 -4.98 -5.24 0.16
CA PRO A 57 -4.20 -6.07 1.06
C PRO A 57 -3.61 -7.27 0.29
N PRO A 58 -2.39 -7.70 0.66
CA PRO A 58 -1.78 -8.90 0.09
C PRO A 58 -2.61 -10.15 0.42
N SER A 59 -2.41 -11.19 -0.38
CA SER A 59 -3.01 -12.50 -0.11
C SER A 59 -2.58 -13.04 1.26
N PRO A 60 -3.43 -13.82 1.96
CA PRO A 60 -3.04 -14.49 3.21
C PRO A 60 -1.72 -15.25 3.04
N GLY A 61 -0.76 -15.04 3.95
CA GLY A 61 0.57 -15.66 3.89
C GLY A 61 1.56 -15.00 2.94
N SER A 62 1.18 -13.95 2.20
CA SER A 62 2.05 -13.21 1.30
C SER A 62 2.48 -11.86 1.88
N LYS A 63 3.71 -11.46 1.56
CA LYS A 63 4.26 -10.11 1.83
C LYS A 63 4.18 -9.19 0.61
N GLU A 64 3.68 -9.69 -0.52
CA GLU A 64 3.73 -9.01 -1.81
C GLU A 64 2.68 -7.90 -1.90
N ILE A 65 3.13 -6.64 -1.96
CA ILE A 65 2.27 -5.49 -2.22
C ILE A 65 1.89 -5.44 -3.70
N ARG A 66 0.59 -5.30 -3.98
CA ARG A 66 0.05 -5.23 -5.35
C ARG A 66 -0.50 -3.85 -5.63
N CYS A 67 0.18 -3.12 -6.50
CA CYS A 67 -0.28 -1.83 -6.96
C CYS A 67 -1.54 -1.94 -7.83
N PRO A 68 -2.43 -0.95 -7.78
CA PRO A 68 -3.58 -0.90 -8.68
C PRO A 68 -3.15 -0.84 -10.15
N ALA A 69 -4.06 -1.27 -11.04
CA ALA A 69 -3.81 -1.25 -12.48
C ALA A 69 -3.34 0.13 -12.96
N GLY A 70 -2.31 0.12 -13.81
CA GLY A 70 -1.67 1.33 -14.33
C GLY A 70 -0.69 2.01 -13.36
N SER A 71 -0.53 1.51 -12.13
CA SER A 71 0.44 2.04 -11.16
C SER A 71 1.63 1.08 -11.00
N GLN A 72 2.82 1.64 -10.77
CA GLN A 72 4.05 0.90 -10.51
C GLN A 72 4.43 0.98 -9.03
N LEU A 73 4.92 -0.12 -8.48
CA LEU A 73 5.48 -0.14 -7.13
C LEU A 73 6.83 0.57 -7.16
N ILE A 74 6.96 1.66 -6.41
CA ILE A 74 8.21 2.42 -6.31
C ILE A 74 8.94 2.18 -5.01
N GLU A 75 8.21 1.76 -3.97
CA GLU A 75 8.78 1.47 -2.66
C GLU A 75 8.04 0.31 -2.01
N ALA A 76 8.79 -0.63 -1.45
CA ALA A 76 8.25 -1.76 -0.68
C ALA A 76 8.89 -1.75 0.72
N MET A 77 8.05 -1.84 1.74
CA MET A 77 8.45 -1.77 3.14
C MET A 77 8.00 -3.03 3.86
N GLN A 78 8.90 -3.59 4.67
CA GLN A 78 8.57 -4.67 5.60
C GLN A 78 9.11 -4.27 6.97
N PHE A 79 8.23 -4.25 7.97
CA PHE A 79 8.62 -4.05 9.36
C PHE A 79 8.48 -5.38 10.09
N VAL A 80 9.56 -5.76 10.77
CA VAL A 80 9.57 -6.86 11.73
C VAL A 80 9.48 -6.21 13.09
N ASP A 81 8.46 -6.57 13.87
CA ASP A 81 8.43 -6.21 15.28
C ASP A 81 9.55 -7.01 15.96
N GLU A 82 10.72 -6.38 16.11
CA GLU A 82 11.81 -6.87 16.94
C GLU A 82 11.41 -6.64 18.40
N ASN A 83 10.60 -7.55 18.94
CA ASN A 83 10.44 -7.68 20.39
C ASN A 83 11.63 -8.50 20.91
N ASP A 84 12.67 -7.81 21.40
CA ASP A 84 13.64 -8.33 22.36
C ASP A 84 13.09 -8.18 23.78
#